data_AF-A0A521J5S2-F1
#
_entry.id   AF-A0A521J5S2-F1
#
_cell.length_a   1.000
_cell.length_b   1.000
_cell.length_c   1.000
_cell.angle_alpha   90.00
_cell.angle_beta   90.00
_cell.angle_gamma   90.00
#
_symmetry.space_group_name_H-M   'P 1'
#
loop_
_entity.id
_entity.type
_entity.pdbx_description
1 polymer ?
#
loop_
_entity_poly.entity_id
_entity_poly.type
_entity_poly.pdbx_seq_one_letter_code
_entity_poly.pdbx_strand_id
1 'polypeptide(L)'
;GILLFIGEAFIQLLMLMFLTDTVEYGQWKLGSRNESITFSVQPFINKIGGAIASGIVLVTLILSGINSAETPDDVTESGLLMMKFSMLILPLIFIVIGYIVYRKKFKIDKEMFDEIVADLAARGDIKQD
;
A
#
# COMPACT_ATOMS: atom_id res chain seq x y z
N GLY A 1 14.81 13.78 6.24
CA GLY A 1 15.51 12.71 5.51
C GLY A 1 15.57 11.45 6.34
N ILE A 2 16.57 11.32 7.22
CA ILE A 2 16.89 10.08 7.94
C ILE A 2 15.68 9.44 8.66
N LEU A 3 14.92 10.22 9.45
CA LEU A 3 13.72 9.72 10.14
C LEU A 3 12.63 9.17 9.20
N LEU A 4 12.43 9.81 8.03
CA LEU A 4 11.44 9.37 7.05
C LEU A 4 11.90 8.06 6.38
N PHE A 5 13.17 7.95 6.00
CA PHE A 5 13.73 6.74 5.41
C PHE A 5 13.75 5.56 6.36
N ILE A 6 14.00 5.80 7.66
CA ILE A 6 13.90 4.74 8.67
C ILE A 6 12.44 4.26 8.77
N GLY A 7 11.48 5.18 8.86
CA GLY A 7 10.05 4.83 8.90
C GLY A 7 9.61 4.04 7.66
N GLU A 8 10.06 4.46 6.48
CA GLU A 8 9.83 3.76 5.21
C GLU A 8 10.41 2.34 5.21
N ALA A 9 11.66 2.18 5.68
CA ALA A 9 12.29 0.86 5.79
C ALA A 9 11.53 -0.10 6.71
N PHE A 10 11.01 0.40 7.84
CA PHE A 10 10.15 -0.40 8.73
C PHE A 10 8.85 -0.82 8.06
N ILE A 11 8.18 0.10 7.34
CA ILE A 11 6.95 -0.23 6.60
C ILE A 11 7.24 -1.31 5.56
N GLN A 12 8.36 -1.20 4.85
CA GLN A 12 8.73 -2.18 3.82
C GLN A 12 9.06 -3.56 4.42
N LEU A 13 9.71 -3.62 5.58
CA LEU A 13 9.93 -4.87 6.32
C LEU A 13 8.61 -5.51 6.77
N LEU A 14 7.71 -4.74 7.37
CA LEU A 14 6.40 -5.24 7.81
C LEU A 14 5.57 -5.74 6.62
N MET A 15 5.63 -5.04 5.48
CA MET A 15 4.97 -5.47 4.25
C MET A 15 5.46 -6.83 3.75
N LEU A 16 6.77 -7.11 3.86
CA LEU A 16 7.33 -8.42 3.49
C LEU A 16 6.85 -9.53 4.42
N MET A 17 6.80 -9.28 5.74
CA MET A 17 6.26 -10.26 6.68
C MET A 17 4.79 -10.56 6.41
N PHE A 18 3.95 -9.54 6.22
CA PHE A 18 2.53 -9.76 5.87
C PHE A 18 2.36 -10.53 4.55
N LEU A 19 3.26 -10.33 3.58
CA LEU A 19 3.24 -11.07 2.34
C LEU A 19 3.48 -12.56 2.60
N THR A 20 4.51 -12.89 3.38
CA THR A 20 4.82 -14.27 3.77
C THR A 20 3.65 -14.92 4.51
N ASP A 21 3.06 -14.23 5.48
CA ASP A 21 1.89 -14.74 6.24
C ASP A 21 0.72 -15.07 5.30
N THR A 22 0.49 -14.24 4.28
CA THR A 22 -0.57 -14.51 3.29
C THR A 22 -0.25 -15.67 2.35
N VAL A 23 1.03 -15.92 2.05
CA VAL A 23 1.46 -17.09 1.27
C VAL A 23 1.23 -18.37 2.07
N GLU A 24 1.59 -18.39 3.35
CA GLU A 24 1.36 -19.52 4.26
C GLU A 24 -0.13 -19.81 4.45
N TYR A 25 -0.94 -18.78 4.71
CA TYR A 25 -2.40 -18.92 4.76
C TYR A 25 -2.98 -19.45 3.43
N GLY A 26 -2.47 -18.95 2.30
CA GLY A 26 -2.85 -19.41 0.97
C GLY A 26 -2.53 -20.89 0.77
N GLN A 27 -1.33 -21.33 1.19
CA GLN A 27 -0.92 -22.73 1.13
C GLN A 27 -1.81 -23.62 2.01
N TRP A 28 -2.13 -23.20 3.23
CA TRP A 28 -3.01 -23.96 4.12
C TRP A 28 -4.42 -24.16 3.54
N LYS A 29 -4.96 -23.13 2.87
CA LYS A 29 -6.32 -23.18 2.32
C LYS A 29 -6.42 -23.81 0.92
N LEU A 30 -5.40 -23.65 0.09
CA LEU A 30 -5.41 -24.09 -1.31
C LEU A 30 -4.60 -25.36 -1.54
N GLY A 31 -3.79 -25.80 -0.58
CA GLY A 31 -2.94 -26.99 -0.69
C GLY A 31 -1.75 -26.84 -1.66
N SER A 32 -1.58 -25.67 -2.29
CA SER A 32 -0.44 -25.36 -3.17
C SER A 32 0.21 -24.04 -2.77
N ARG A 33 1.55 -24.01 -2.77
CA ARG A 33 2.32 -22.81 -2.43
C ARG A 33 2.34 -21.82 -3.60
N ASN A 34 1.43 -20.84 -3.57
CA ASN A 34 1.26 -19.86 -4.65
C ASN A 34 2.03 -18.54 -4.42
N GLU A 35 3.29 -18.66 -4.00
CA GLU A 35 4.18 -17.53 -3.67
C GLU A 35 4.28 -16.50 -4.81
N SER A 36 4.42 -16.98 -6.05
CA SER A 36 4.54 -16.13 -7.24
C SER A 36 3.31 -15.26 -7.49
N ILE A 37 2.11 -15.74 -7.16
CA ILE A 37 0.88 -14.96 -7.34
C ILE A 37 0.88 -13.80 -6.36
N THR A 38 1.12 -14.06 -5.08
CA THR A 38 1.16 -13.04 -4.03
C THR A 38 2.27 -12.01 -4.31
N PHE A 39 3.46 -12.48 -4.71
CA PHE A 39 4.58 -11.59 -5.05
C PHE A 39 4.29 -10.71 -6.28
N SER A 40 3.56 -11.22 -7.28
CA SER A 40 3.20 -10.44 -8.48
C SER A 40 2.14 -9.36 -8.21
N VAL A 41 1.31 -9.54 -7.19
CA VAL A 41 0.25 -8.59 -6.81
C VAL A 41 0.84 -7.30 -6.23
N GLN A 42 1.97 -7.38 -5.51
CA GLN A 42 2.63 -6.20 -4.93
C GLN A 42 3.05 -5.13 -5.96
N PRO A 43 3.87 -5.43 -7.00
CA PRO A 43 4.21 -4.45 -8.02
C PRO A 43 3.00 -4.02 -8.86
N PHE A 44 2.00 -4.89 -9.02
CA PHE A 44 0.76 -4.56 -9.71
C PHE A 44 -0.03 -3.46 -8.96
N ILE A 45 -0.22 -3.62 -7.64
CA ILE A 45 -0.88 -2.61 -6.80
C ILE A 45 -0.10 -1.29 -6.85
N ASN A 46 1.23 -1.33 -6.75
CA ASN A 46 2.05 -0.12 -6.80
C ASN A 46 1.94 0.60 -8.15
N LYS A 47 1.92 -0.14 -9.27
CA LYS A 47 1.74 0.44 -10.60
C LYS A 47 0.37 1.08 -10.78
N ILE A 48 -0.69 0.39 -10.36
CA ILE A 48 -2.05 0.93 -10.45
C ILE A 48 -2.21 2.15 -9.54
N GLY A 49 -1.73 2.07 -8.30
CA GLY A 49 -1.75 3.18 -7.35
C GLY A 49 -1.00 4.39 -7.89
N GLY A 50 0.19 4.19 -8.46
CA GLY A 50 0.97 5.25 -9.10
C GLY A 50 0.25 5.89 -10.29
N ALA A 51 -0.38 5.08 -11.14
CA ALA A 51 -1.15 5.56 -12.28
C ALA A 51 -2.37 6.39 -11.84
N ILE A 52 -3.12 5.92 -10.84
CA ILE A 52 -4.27 6.64 -10.27
C ILE A 52 -3.80 7.95 -9.62
N ALA A 53 -2.72 7.91 -8.82
CA ALA A 53 -2.16 9.09 -8.19
C ALA A 53 -1.75 10.15 -9.24
N SER A 54 -1.06 9.72 -10.29
CA SER A 54 -0.66 10.59 -11.39
C SER A 54 -1.86 11.20 -12.12
N GLY A 55 -2.92 10.40 -12.33
CA GLY A 55 -4.19 10.88 -12.91
C GLY A 55 -4.88 11.93 -12.04
N ILE A 56 -4.96 11.71 -10.73
CA ILE A 56 -5.55 12.68 -9.78
C ILE A 56 -4.75 13.98 -9.77
N VAL A 57 -3.40 13.89 -9.75
CA VAL A 57 -2.53 15.06 -9.81
C VAL A 57 -2.76 15.83 -11.11
N LEU A 58 -2.87 15.14 -12.25
CA LEU A 58 -3.15 15.77 -13.54
C LEU A 58 -4.50 16.49 -13.58
N VAL A 59 -5.56 15.85 -13.08
CA VAL A 59 -6.90 16.48 -12.99
C VAL A 59 -6.84 17.71 -12.09
N THR A 60 -6.16 17.61 -10.95
CA THR A 60 -6.03 18.73 -10.02
C THR A 60 -5.23 19.87 -10.65
N LEU A 61 -4.18 19.56 -11.40
CA LEU A 61 -3.39 20.55 -12.13
C LEU A 61 -4.24 21.30 -13.16
N ILE A 62 -5.06 20.59 -13.94
CA ILE A 62 -5.98 21.20 -14.92
C ILE A 62 -6.99 22.11 -14.21
N LEU A 63 -7.61 21.64 -13.11
CA LEU A 63 -8.60 22.41 -12.35
C LEU A 63 -7.99 23.63 -11.66
N SER A 64 -6.73 23.55 -11.24
CA SER A 64 -6.02 24.66 -10.58
C SER A 64 -5.66 25.80 -11.53
N GLY A 65 -5.79 25.62 -12.85
CA GLY A 65 -5.49 26.64 -13.86
C GLY A 65 -4.01 26.99 -14.03
N ILE A 66 -3.11 26.34 -13.28
CA ILE A 66 -1.65 26.57 -13.33
C ILE A 66 -1.09 26.35 -14.75
N ASN A 67 -1.68 25.44 -15.53
CA ASN A 67 -1.29 25.17 -16.92
C ASN A 67 -1.51 26.35 -17.89
N SER A 68 -2.25 27.38 -17.50
CA SER A 68 -2.49 28.57 -18.33
C SER A 68 -1.50 29.71 -18.05
N ALA A 69 -0.60 29.54 -17.08
CA ALA A 69 0.47 30.49 -16.78
C ALA A 69 1.68 30.23 -17.69
N GLU A 70 2.09 31.22 -18.49
CA GLU A 70 3.26 31.10 -19.38
C GLU A 70 4.59 31.22 -18.61
N THR A 71 4.59 31.86 -17.44
CA THR A 71 5.76 31.96 -16.54
C THR A 71 5.43 31.58 -15.10
N PRO A 72 6.43 31.15 -14.28
CA PRO A 72 6.23 30.79 -12.87
C PRO A 72 5.69 31.92 -11.98
N ASP A 73 5.80 33.18 -12.42
CA ASP A 73 5.28 34.36 -11.72
C ASP A 73 3.81 34.66 -12.07
N ASP A 74 3.28 34.09 -13.17
CA ASP A 74 1.88 34.22 -13.58
C ASP A 74 0.94 33.21 -12.88
N VAL A 75 1.51 32.37 -12.02
CA VAL A 75 0.77 31.33 -11.30
C VAL A 75 -0.06 32.00 -10.22
N THR A 76 -1.38 31.96 -10.37
CA THR A 76 -2.30 32.58 -9.40
C THR A 76 -2.09 31.97 -8.01
N GLU A 77 -1.98 32.81 -6.98
CA GLU A 77 -1.81 32.35 -5.58
C GLU A 77 -2.89 31.35 -5.15
N SER A 78 -4.12 31.52 -5.68
CA SER A 78 -5.25 30.62 -5.47
C SER A 78 -5.04 29.23 -6.08
N GLY A 79 -4.44 29.14 -7.28
CA GLY A 79 -4.13 27.88 -7.95
C GLY A 79 -3.01 27.11 -7.23
N LEU A 80 -1.97 27.83 -6.80
CA LEU A 80 -0.89 27.26 -5.99
C LEU A 80 -1.41 26.73 -4.64
N LEU A 81 -2.31 27.47 -4.01
CA LEU A 81 -2.93 27.08 -2.74
C LEU A 81 -3.84 25.86 -2.93
N MET A 82 -4.65 25.81 -3.99
CA MET A 82 -5.48 24.66 -4.34
C MET A 82 -4.65 23.38 -4.58
N MET A 83 -3.52 23.50 -5.26
CA MET A 83 -2.59 22.38 -5.50
C MET A 83 -1.89 21.92 -4.21
N LYS A 84 -1.50 22.84 -3.34
CA LYS A 84 -0.92 22.49 -2.02
C LYS A 84 -1.95 21.77 -1.14
N PHE A 85 -3.20 22.25 -1.11
CA PHE A 85 -4.26 21.61 -0.34
C PHE A 85 -4.63 20.24 -0.90
N SER A 86 -4.68 20.07 -2.22
CA SER A 86 -4.95 18.75 -2.81
C SER A 86 -3.83 17.76 -2.49
N MET A 87 -2.56 18.16 -2.61
CA MET A 87 -1.42 17.32 -2.29
C MET A 87 -1.30 16.97 -0.80
N LEU A 88 -1.91 17.74 0.10
CA LEU A 88 -1.88 17.50 1.54
C LEU A 88 -3.12 16.74 2.05
N ILE A 89 -4.32 17.17 1.66
CA ILE A 89 -5.59 16.61 2.13
C ILE A 89 -5.84 15.24 1.50
N LEU A 90 -5.56 15.09 0.21
CA LEU A 90 -5.93 13.88 -0.53
C LEU A 90 -5.15 12.64 -0.04
N PRO A 91 -3.81 12.68 0.17
CA PRO A 91 -3.11 11.56 0.79
C PRO A 91 -3.60 11.26 2.20
N LEU A 92 -3.93 12.29 3.00
CA LEU A 92 -4.47 12.13 4.35
C LEU A 92 -5.78 11.34 4.35
N ILE A 93 -6.70 11.66 3.43
CA ILE A 93 -7.96 10.92 3.27
C ILE A 93 -7.69 9.46 2.90
N PHE A 94 -6.79 9.19 1.96
CA PHE A 94 -6.45 7.82 1.56
C PHE A 94 -5.83 7.01 2.70
N ILE A 95 -4.98 7.63 3.53
CA ILE A 95 -4.41 6.98 4.72
C ILE A 95 -5.51 6.62 5.72
N VAL A 96 -6.44 7.54 6.00
CA VAL A 96 -7.55 7.30 6.93
C VAL A 96 -8.46 6.17 6.42
N ILE A 97 -8.80 6.18 5.14
CA ILE A 97 -9.59 5.11 4.51
C ILE A 97 -8.85 3.77 4.62
N GLY A 98 -7.56 3.74 4.29
CA GLY A 98 -6.70 2.56 4.40
C GLY A 98 -6.67 2.00 5.82
N TYR A 99 -6.53 2.88 6.82
CA TYR A 99 -6.56 2.50 8.23
C TYR A 99 -7.90 1.89 8.66
N ILE A 100 -9.03 2.48 8.22
CA ILE A 100 -10.36 1.94 8.51
C ILE A 100 -10.54 0.55 7.88
N VAL A 101 -10.07 0.37 6.64
CA VAL A 101 -10.12 -0.93 5.95
C VAL A 101 -9.26 -1.95 6.68
N TYR A 102 -8.03 -1.60 7.05
CA TYR A 102 -7.14 -2.47 7.83
C TYR A 102 -7.82 -2.93 9.13
N ARG A 103 -8.35 -2.00 9.93
CA ARG A 103 -9.04 -2.31 11.19
C ARG A 103 -10.27 -3.22 11.03
N LYS A 104 -11.00 -3.13 9.92
CA LYS A 104 -12.23 -3.91 9.69
C LYS A 104 -12.01 -5.25 8.99
N LYS A 105 -10.95 -5.37 8.17
CA LYS A 105 -10.76 -6.51 7.26
C LYS A 105 -9.53 -7.35 7.58
N PHE A 106 -8.55 -6.81 8.31
CA PHE A 106 -7.39 -7.60 8.73
C PHE A 106 -7.83 -8.54 9.87
N LYS A 107 -8.05 -9.80 9.51
CA LYS A 107 -8.56 -10.86 10.39
C LYS A 107 -7.49 -11.92 10.71
N ILE A 108 -6.25 -11.70 10.26
CA ILE A 108 -5.12 -12.57 10.61
C ILE A 108 -4.68 -12.16 12.01
N ASP A 109 -5.32 -12.80 12.99
CA ASP A 109 -4.91 -12.73 14.39
C ASP A 109 -3.80 -13.75 14.64
N LYS A 110 -2.95 -13.48 15.64
CA LYS A 110 -1.80 -14.32 15.99
C LYS A 110 -2.22 -15.77 16.28
N GLU A 111 -3.37 -15.95 16.94
CA GLU A 111 -3.92 -17.27 17.25
C GLU A 111 -4.24 -18.09 15.98
N MET A 112 -4.79 -17.43 14.94
CA MET A 112 -5.10 -18.08 13.67
C MET A 112 -3.81 -18.41 12.90
N PHE A 113 -2.80 -17.53 12.97
CA PHE A 113 -1.50 -17.78 12.37
C PHE A 113 -0.78 -18.98 13.02
N ASP A 114 -0.78 -19.05 14.36
CA ASP A 114 -0.17 -20.15 15.10
C ASP A 114 -0.86 -21.50 14.78
N GLU A 115 -2.19 -21.51 14.59
CA GLU A 115 -2.95 -22.70 14.16
C GLU A 115 -2.57 -23.13 12.73
N ILE A 116 -2.43 -22.19 11.79
CA ILE A 116 -2.02 -22.46 10.40
C ILE A 116 -0.63 -23.11 10.35
N VAL A 117 0.34 -22.56 11.09
CA VAL A 117 1.71 -23.10 11.12
C VAL A 117 1.73 -24.50 11.73
N ALA A 118 0.98 -24.73 12.80
CA ALA A 118 0.87 -26.05 13.43
C ALA A 118 0.26 -27.09 12.47
N ASP A 119 -0.80 -26.72 11.75
CA ASP A 119 -1.45 -27.58 10.76
C ASP A 119 -0.54 -27.91 9.57
N LEU A 120 0.20 -26.93 9.06
CA LEU A 120 1.14 -27.12 7.96
C LEU A 120 2.35 -27.99 8.36
N ALA A 121 2.85 -27.83 9.59
CA ALA A 121 3.89 -28.69 10.14
C ALA A 121 3.39 -30.14 10.32
N ALA A 122 2.16 -30.33 10.81
CA ALA A 122 1.55 -31.65 10.99
C ALA A 122 1.33 -32.40 9.66
N ARG A 123 1.10 -31.66 8.56
CA ARG A 123 0.98 -32.21 7.20
C ARG A 123 2.33 -32.54 6.55
N GLY A 124 3.45 -32.10 7.15
CA GLY A 124 4.79 -32.27 6.61
C GLY A 124 5.14 -31.29 5.48
N ASP A 125 4.30 -30.27 5.26
CA ASP A 125 4.49 -29.25 4.24
C ASP A 125 5.56 -28.22 4.62
N ILE A 126 5.92 -28.15 5.91
CA ILE A 126 6.98 -27.31 6.46
C ILE A 126 7.82 -28.17 7.41
N LYS A 127 9.15 -28.15 7.25
CA LYS A 127 10.05 -28.70 8.27
C LYS A 127 10.22 -27.66 9.37
N GLN A 128 9.86 -28.03 10.60
CA GLN A 128 10.35 -27.29 11.78
C GLN A 128 11.85 -27.56 11.89
N ASP A 129 12.67 -26.60 11.47
CA ASP A 129 14.08 -26.51 11.85
C ASP A 129 14.20 -25.71 13.15
#